data_AF-A0A419F6L9-F1
#
_entry.id   AF-A0A419F6L9-F1
#
_cell.length_a   1.000
_cell.length_b   1.000
_cell.length_c   1.000
_cell.angle_alpha   90.00
_cell.angle_beta   90.00
_cell.angle_gamma   90.00
#
_symmetry.space_group_name_H-M   'P 1'
#
loop_
_entity.id
_entity.type
_entity.pdbx_description
1 polymer ?
#
loop_
_entity_poly.entity_id
_entity_poly.type
_entity_poly.pdbx_seq_one_letter_code
_entity_poly.pdbx_strand_id
1 'polypeptide(L)'
;MNRSVKRKYSINVLDTLQLIFAGKISRSDLNKFIEFSCQIAHQYVLTERDKLVYRLRDSSIDTFDIAVRAISPIFLVNKQGEFSSLKKSFYNWLPKIEGENDAHFFLNKIIQKKTKQLIGDLYKESNPFFNKTLDSVYYYIALCKLKKLTIRGQIYITKTRFDRTKCSLISRDEFQSIPLSCFIDDKMMFEKLFKQLKKKNYSPAIPLYQLAWRLVEIKSELFEQPVSEEANFLSKQVVDEILDLGLRNTLVKLEESYLKKKKISLKEFQVYSSALKDITDDLKFSGTKRMLYEYLKPYFKNLTVSKFNERYRNTFEYLDKSYRKEIAKLYKI
;
A
#
# COMPACT_ATOMS: atom_id res chain seq x y z
N MET A 1 17.32 -28.23 2.41
CA MET A 1 16.91 -29.25 1.43
C MET A 1 15.98 -28.60 0.40
N ASN A 2 16.53 -28.29 -0.77
CA ASN A 2 15.84 -27.62 -1.88
C ASN A 2 14.82 -28.56 -2.51
N ARG A 3 13.52 -28.29 -2.34
CA ARG A 3 12.49 -28.82 -3.24
C ARG A 3 12.30 -27.82 -4.37
N SER A 4 13.00 -28.09 -5.46
CA SER A 4 12.75 -27.52 -6.78
C SER A 4 11.27 -27.66 -7.14
N VAL A 5 10.57 -26.53 -7.24
CA VAL A 5 9.25 -26.46 -7.85
C VAL A 5 9.44 -26.71 -9.34
N LYS A 6 9.06 -27.91 -9.80
CA LYS A 6 9.01 -28.27 -11.23
C LYS A 6 8.15 -27.23 -11.96
N ARG A 7 8.77 -26.42 -12.83
CA ARG A 7 8.12 -25.43 -13.72
C ARG A 7 7.18 -26.17 -14.68
N LYS A 8 5.86 -25.99 -14.54
CA LYS A 8 4.86 -26.67 -15.37
C LYS A 8 4.23 -25.80 -16.47
N TYR A 9 4.84 -24.67 -16.83
CA TYR A 9 4.49 -23.89 -18.02
C TYR A 9 5.74 -23.24 -18.61
N SER A 10 6.26 -23.77 -19.72
CA SER A 10 7.27 -23.08 -20.54
C SER A 10 6.53 -22.20 -21.55
N ILE A 11 6.02 -21.07 -21.09
CA ILE A 11 5.50 -20.04 -21.99
C ILE A 11 6.70 -19.34 -22.62
N ASN A 12 6.76 -19.31 -23.95
CA ASN A 12 7.71 -18.48 -24.68
C ASN A 12 7.20 -17.03 -24.65
N VAL A 13 7.80 -16.21 -23.79
CA VAL A 13 7.37 -14.85 -23.48
C VAL A 13 7.54 -13.93 -24.67
N LEU A 14 8.66 -14.03 -25.39
CA LEU A 14 8.96 -13.18 -26.54
C LEU A 14 7.94 -13.41 -27.66
N ASP A 15 7.72 -14.66 -28.05
CA ASP A 15 6.79 -15.01 -29.11
C ASP A 15 5.36 -14.63 -28.72
N THR A 16 4.98 -14.87 -27.46
CA THR A 16 3.64 -14.50 -26.96
C THR A 16 3.43 -12.98 -26.98
N LEU A 17 4.43 -12.19 -26.58
CA LEU A 17 4.37 -10.73 -26.65
C LEU A 17 4.25 -10.24 -28.10
N GLN A 18 4.99 -10.84 -29.03
CA GLN A 18 4.89 -10.51 -30.45
C GLN A 18 3.50 -10.82 -31.01
N LEU A 19 2.92 -11.98 -30.66
CA LEU A 19 1.54 -12.34 -31.05
C LEU A 19 0.49 -11.39 -30.45
N ILE A 20 0.69 -10.96 -29.20
CA ILE A 20 -0.16 -9.95 -28.54
C ILE A 20 -0.10 -8.63 -29.33
N PHE A 21 1.09 -8.15 -29.66
CA PHE A 21 1.27 -6.86 -30.35
C PHE A 21 0.81 -6.88 -31.80
N ALA A 22 0.84 -8.06 -32.44
CA ALA A 22 0.30 -8.28 -33.77
C ALA A 22 -1.22 -8.50 -33.78
N GLY A 23 -1.88 -8.61 -32.61
CA GLY A 23 -3.31 -8.91 -32.51
C GLY A 23 -3.68 -10.33 -32.96
N LYS A 24 -2.70 -11.24 -33.01
CA LYS A 24 -2.85 -12.61 -33.52
C LYS A 24 -2.95 -13.67 -32.42
N ILE A 25 -2.89 -13.26 -31.15
CA ILE A 25 -2.94 -14.20 -30.03
C ILE A 25 -4.35 -14.78 -29.84
N SER A 26 -4.44 -16.08 -29.57
CA SER A 26 -5.70 -16.71 -29.20
C SER A 26 -6.14 -16.27 -27.79
N ARG A 27 -7.45 -16.27 -27.52
CA ARG A 27 -7.95 -15.96 -26.16
C ARG A 27 -7.42 -16.94 -25.10
N SER A 28 -7.23 -18.20 -25.47
CA SER A 28 -6.67 -19.22 -24.57
C SER A 28 -5.23 -18.89 -24.19
N ASP A 29 -4.38 -18.55 -25.17
CA ASP A 29 -2.97 -18.29 -24.92
C ASP A 29 -2.76 -16.94 -24.23
N LEU A 30 -3.60 -15.95 -24.53
CA LEU A 30 -3.63 -14.70 -23.77
C LEU A 30 -3.97 -14.94 -22.30
N ASN A 31 -4.98 -15.77 -22.00
CA ASN A 31 -5.34 -16.10 -20.63
C ASN A 31 -4.18 -16.83 -19.91
N LYS A 32 -3.51 -17.79 -20.56
CA LYS A 32 -2.33 -18.46 -19.99
C LYS A 32 -1.20 -17.48 -19.70
N PHE A 33 -0.97 -16.51 -20.59
CA PHE A 33 0.06 -15.48 -20.42
C PHE A 33 -0.25 -14.54 -19.25
N ILE A 34 -1.51 -14.13 -19.09
CA ILE A 34 -1.99 -13.33 -17.97
C ILE A 34 -1.85 -14.13 -16.66
N GLU A 35 -2.24 -15.41 -16.66
CA GLU A 35 -2.12 -16.29 -15.49
C GLU A 35 -0.65 -16.45 -15.07
N PHE A 36 0.25 -16.67 -16.02
CA PHE A 36 1.68 -16.70 -15.77
C PHE A 36 2.20 -15.39 -15.18
N SER A 37 1.76 -14.25 -15.72
CA SER A 37 2.09 -12.93 -15.18
C SER A 37 1.53 -12.72 -13.76
N CYS A 38 0.33 -13.23 -13.48
CA CYS A 38 -0.28 -13.24 -12.14
C CYS A 38 0.54 -14.06 -11.17
N GLN A 39 1.01 -15.25 -11.55
CA GLN A 39 1.85 -16.09 -10.70
C GLN A 39 3.16 -15.40 -10.34
N ILE A 40 3.81 -14.71 -11.28
CA ILE A 40 4.99 -13.89 -11.00
C ILE A 40 4.65 -12.79 -9.97
N ALA A 41 3.56 -12.06 -10.19
CA ALA A 41 3.11 -11.00 -9.28
C ALA A 41 2.80 -11.54 -7.88
N HIS A 42 2.14 -12.70 -7.80
CA HIS A 42 1.77 -13.37 -6.56
C HIS A 42 3.01 -13.75 -5.74
N GLN A 43 4.05 -14.27 -6.38
CA GLN A 43 5.32 -14.54 -5.71
C GLN A 43 5.96 -13.26 -5.12
N TYR A 44 5.88 -12.13 -5.83
CA TYR A 44 6.31 -10.85 -5.27
C TYR A 44 5.45 -10.41 -4.09
N VAL A 45 4.13 -10.57 -4.17
CA VAL A 45 3.21 -10.27 -3.05
C VAL A 45 3.55 -11.14 -1.84
N LEU A 46 3.75 -12.45 -2.03
CA LEU A 46 4.14 -13.38 -0.96
C LEU A 46 5.49 -13.03 -0.35
N THR A 47 6.49 -12.68 -1.16
CA THR A 47 7.83 -12.27 -0.67
C THR A 47 7.77 -10.98 0.14
N GLU A 48 6.89 -10.05 -0.27
CA GLU A 48 6.67 -8.82 0.48
C GLU A 48 5.73 -9.05 1.66
N ARG A 49 4.92 -10.12 1.70
CA ARG A 49 3.94 -10.40 2.77
C ARG A 49 4.56 -10.39 4.16
N ASP A 50 5.75 -10.96 4.28
CA ASP A 50 6.46 -11.00 5.55
C ASP A 50 7.14 -9.67 5.90
N LYS A 51 7.36 -8.80 4.91
CA LYS A 51 7.88 -7.43 5.07
C LYS A 51 6.76 -6.39 5.24
N LEU A 52 5.55 -6.75 4.84
CA LEU A 52 4.32 -6.00 5.04
C LEU A 52 4.05 -5.96 6.54
N VAL A 53 4.15 -4.77 7.12
CA VAL A 53 3.97 -4.53 8.56
C VAL A 53 2.53 -4.89 8.96
N TYR A 54 2.43 -5.78 9.96
CA TYR A 54 1.27 -6.20 10.76
C TYR A 54 -0.02 -6.69 10.08
N ARG A 55 -0.43 -6.15 8.91
CA ARG A 55 -1.82 -6.30 8.42
C ARG A 55 -2.05 -7.24 7.23
N LEU A 56 -1.00 -7.74 6.59
CA LEU A 56 -1.10 -8.79 5.53
C LEU A 56 -0.76 -10.20 6.04
N ARG A 57 -0.45 -10.31 7.34
CA ARG A 57 -0.38 -11.61 8.02
C ARG A 57 -1.77 -12.17 8.32
N ASP A 58 -2.79 -11.33 8.34
CA ASP A 58 -4.15 -11.79 8.54
C ASP A 58 -4.60 -12.63 7.34
N SER A 59 -5.20 -13.78 7.62
CA SER A 59 -5.52 -14.82 6.63
C SER A 59 -6.60 -14.41 5.61
N SER A 60 -7.23 -13.25 5.81
CA SER A 60 -8.35 -12.74 5.02
C SER A 60 -7.96 -11.96 3.77
N ILE A 61 -6.69 -11.55 3.62
CA ILE A 61 -6.26 -10.85 2.41
C ILE A 61 -5.82 -11.87 1.37
N ASP A 62 -6.62 -12.00 0.32
CA ASP A 62 -6.24 -12.80 -0.81
C ASP A 62 -5.05 -12.15 -1.54
N THR A 63 -3.86 -12.68 -1.25
CA THR A 63 -2.61 -12.31 -1.91
C THR A 63 -2.69 -12.48 -3.43
N PHE A 64 -3.57 -13.35 -3.92
CA PHE A 64 -3.84 -13.52 -5.33
C PHE A 64 -4.63 -12.34 -5.90
N ASP A 65 -5.65 -11.84 -5.20
CA ASP A 65 -6.38 -10.63 -5.60
C ASP A 65 -5.47 -9.40 -5.71
N ILE A 66 -4.51 -9.26 -4.78
CA ILE A 66 -3.49 -8.20 -4.87
C ILE A 66 -2.64 -8.38 -6.13
N ALA A 67 -2.25 -9.62 -6.45
CA ALA A 67 -1.47 -9.91 -7.66
C ALA A 67 -2.25 -9.57 -8.94
N VAL A 68 -3.53 -9.95 -9.01
CA VAL A 68 -4.43 -9.62 -10.13
C VAL A 68 -4.56 -8.11 -10.28
N ARG A 69 -4.84 -7.39 -9.19
CA ARG A 69 -4.94 -5.93 -9.19
C ARG A 69 -3.64 -5.25 -9.63
N ALA A 70 -2.49 -5.80 -9.23
CA ALA A 70 -1.19 -5.23 -9.58
C ALA A 70 -0.93 -5.27 -11.09
N ILE A 71 -1.26 -6.39 -11.74
CA ILE A 71 -0.96 -6.56 -13.17
C ILE A 71 -2.06 -6.06 -14.09
N SER A 72 -3.30 -5.92 -13.59
CA SER A 72 -4.45 -5.49 -14.41
C SER A 72 -4.15 -4.27 -15.28
N PRO A 73 -3.50 -3.20 -14.79
CA PRO A 73 -3.16 -2.03 -15.62
C PRO A 73 -2.23 -2.30 -16.80
N ILE A 74 -1.44 -3.37 -16.77
CA ILE A 74 -0.54 -3.78 -17.86
C ILE A 74 -1.36 -4.32 -19.04
N PHE A 75 -2.45 -5.04 -18.73
CA PHE A 75 -3.28 -5.76 -19.70
C PHE A 75 -4.58 -5.00 -20.06
N LEU A 76 -4.68 -3.71 -19.72
CA LEU A 76 -5.78 -2.87 -20.17
C LEU A 76 -5.67 -2.58 -21.67
N VAL A 77 -6.78 -2.82 -22.35
CA VAL A 77 -6.94 -2.56 -23.78
C VAL A 77 -7.42 -1.11 -23.97
N ASN A 78 -6.84 -0.39 -24.93
CA ASN A 78 -7.30 0.95 -25.29
C ASN A 78 -8.58 0.89 -26.17
N LYS A 79 -9.09 2.06 -26.59
CA LYS A 79 -10.27 2.14 -27.48
C LYS A 79 -10.05 1.47 -28.84
N GLN A 80 -8.79 1.27 -29.23
CA GLN A 80 -8.36 0.67 -30.49
C GLN A 80 -8.13 -0.85 -30.38
N GLY A 81 -8.40 -1.48 -29.23
CA GLY A 81 -8.17 -2.92 -29.08
C GLY A 81 -6.72 -3.29 -28.76
N GLU A 82 -5.84 -2.33 -28.46
CA GLU A 82 -4.43 -2.57 -28.21
C GLU A 82 -4.04 -2.52 -26.72
N PHE A 83 -3.10 -3.38 -26.32
CA PHE A 83 -2.44 -3.37 -25.01
C PHE A 83 -1.40 -2.24 -24.92
N SER A 84 -1.85 -0.99 -25.01
CA SER A 84 -1.00 0.21 -25.10
C SER A 84 0.07 0.31 -24.00
N SER A 85 -0.26 -0.06 -22.75
CA SER A 85 0.69 0.00 -21.62
C SER A 85 1.84 -1.01 -21.77
N LEU A 86 1.50 -2.25 -22.10
CA LEU A 86 2.47 -3.33 -22.33
C LEU A 86 3.35 -3.03 -23.56
N LYS A 87 2.71 -2.66 -24.69
CA LYS A 87 3.38 -2.33 -25.96
C LYS A 87 4.35 -1.17 -25.79
N LYS A 88 3.91 -0.07 -25.16
CA LYS A 88 4.77 1.09 -24.88
C LYS A 88 5.94 0.73 -23.97
N SER A 89 5.72 -0.12 -22.96
CA SER A 89 6.78 -0.51 -22.04
C SER A 89 7.83 -1.40 -22.70
N PHE A 90 7.40 -2.29 -23.61
CA PHE A 90 8.28 -3.18 -24.36
C PHE A 90 9.20 -2.41 -25.32
N TYR A 91 8.63 -1.56 -26.18
CA TYR A 91 9.43 -0.84 -27.19
C TYR A 91 10.33 0.26 -26.63
N ASN A 92 10.00 0.80 -25.45
CA ASN A 92 10.86 1.78 -24.76
C ASN A 92 11.84 1.13 -23.78
N TRP A 93 11.91 -0.20 -23.72
CA TRP A 93 12.83 -0.90 -22.83
C TRP A 93 14.28 -0.80 -23.35
N LEU A 94 15.21 -0.59 -22.42
CA LEU A 94 16.64 -0.54 -22.71
C LEU A 94 17.39 -1.49 -21.75
N PRO A 95 18.26 -2.38 -22.26
CA PRO A 95 18.58 -2.63 -23.67
C PRO A 95 17.40 -3.21 -24.47
N LYS A 96 17.48 -3.22 -25.81
CA LYS A 96 16.43 -3.83 -26.65
C LYS A 96 16.25 -5.30 -26.29
N ILE A 97 15.01 -5.77 -26.38
CA ILE A 97 14.64 -7.14 -26.08
C ILE A 97 14.82 -7.97 -27.35
N GLU A 98 15.86 -8.79 -27.39
CA GLU A 98 16.23 -9.56 -28.58
C GLU A 98 16.08 -11.07 -28.37
N GLY A 99 16.21 -11.54 -27.12
CA GLY A 99 16.05 -12.94 -26.78
C GLY A 99 14.93 -13.22 -25.77
N GLU A 100 14.59 -14.51 -25.65
CA GLU A 100 13.59 -15.01 -24.71
C GLU A 100 13.96 -14.70 -23.24
N ASN A 101 15.25 -14.77 -22.90
CA ASN A 101 15.74 -14.41 -21.58
C ASN A 101 15.53 -12.91 -21.26
N ASP A 102 15.72 -12.04 -22.26
CA ASP A 102 15.49 -10.60 -22.11
C ASP A 102 14.00 -10.31 -21.93
N ALA A 103 13.15 -11.02 -22.69
CA ALA A 103 11.71 -10.90 -22.60
C ALA A 103 11.19 -11.34 -21.22
N HIS A 104 11.69 -12.47 -20.71
CA HIS A 104 11.45 -12.90 -19.33
C HIS A 104 11.92 -11.88 -18.30
N PHE A 105 13.12 -11.32 -18.47
CA PHE A 105 13.66 -10.31 -17.55
C PHE A 105 12.80 -9.04 -17.56
N PHE A 106 12.45 -8.55 -18.75
CA PHE A 106 11.54 -7.43 -18.95
C PHE A 106 10.20 -7.67 -18.23
N LEU A 107 9.56 -8.81 -18.49
CA LEU A 107 8.25 -9.14 -17.92
C LEU A 107 8.31 -9.20 -16.38
N ASN A 108 9.33 -9.87 -15.84
CA ASN A 108 9.54 -9.90 -14.39
C ASN A 108 9.72 -8.49 -13.81
N LYS A 109 10.48 -7.62 -14.49
CA LYS A 109 10.75 -6.26 -13.99
C LYS A 109 9.53 -5.35 -14.02
N ILE A 110 8.73 -5.39 -15.09
CA ILE A 110 7.53 -4.57 -15.18
C ILE A 110 6.48 -5.02 -14.14
N ILE A 111 6.30 -6.34 -13.98
CA ILE A 111 5.41 -6.92 -12.97
C ILE A 111 5.91 -6.53 -11.57
N GLN A 112 7.19 -6.73 -11.27
CA GLN A 112 7.79 -6.34 -9.99
C GLN A 112 7.52 -4.87 -9.67
N LYS A 113 7.73 -3.97 -10.64
CA LYS A 113 7.51 -2.54 -10.47
C LYS A 113 6.05 -2.23 -10.13
N LYS A 114 5.10 -2.81 -10.86
CA LYS A 114 3.67 -2.58 -10.66
C LYS A 114 3.17 -3.17 -9.33
N THR A 115 3.61 -4.38 -8.98
CA THR A 115 3.29 -5.00 -7.69
C THR A 115 3.81 -4.14 -6.54
N LYS A 116 5.05 -3.65 -6.60
CA LYS A 116 5.60 -2.75 -5.57
C LYS A 116 4.87 -1.42 -5.48
N GLN A 117 4.45 -0.86 -6.61
CA GLN A 117 3.66 0.36 -6.64
C GLN A 117 2.32 0.17 -5.93
N LEU A 118 1.56 -0.87 -6.30
CA LEU A 118 0.27 -1.17 -5.65
C LEU A 118 0.44 -1.44 -4.16
N ILE A 119 1.45 -2.23 -3.77
CA ILE A 119 1.77 -2.47 -2.36
C ILE A 119 2.05 -1.14 -1.65
N GLY A 120 2.85 -0.26 -2.27
CA GLY A 120 3.10 1.12 -1.83
C GLY A 120 1.83 1.92 -1.58
N ASP A 121 0.88 1.84 -2.49
CA ASP A 121 -0.40 2.56 -2.40
C ASP A 121 -1.33 1.92 -1.36
N LEU A 122 -1.36 0.59 -1.24
CA LEU A 122 -2.09 -0.12 -0.18
C LEU A 122 -1.55 0.26 1.21
N TYR A 123 -0.24 0.45 1.38
CA TYR A 123 0.33 0.97 2.62
C TYR A 123 -0.22 2.35 2.96
N LYS A 124 -0.23 3.24 1.96
CA LYS A 124 -0.74 4.59 2.14
C LYS A 124 -2.23 4.60 2.48
N GLU A 125 -3.02 3.80 1.78
CA GLU A 125 -4.48 3.77 1.99
C GLU A 125 -4.89 3.14 3.32
N SER A 126 -4.11 2.18 3.82
CA SER A 126 -4.48 1.40 5.00
C SER A 126 -4.23 2.14 6.32
N ASN A 127 -3.35 3.16 6.39
CA ASN A 127 -3.13 3.92 7.62
C ASN A 127 -3.00 5.43 7.38
N PRO A 128 -4.01 6.25 7.74
CA PRO A 128 -3.94 7.71 7.67
C PRO A 128 -2.76 8.31 8.43
N PHE A 129 -2.38 7.70 9.56
CA PHE A 129 -1.24 8.11 10.38
C PHE A 129 0.09 7.83 9.70
N PHE A 130 0.19 6.72 8.97
CA PHE A 130 1.38 6.40 8.18
C PHE A 130 1.61 7.43 7.07
N ASN A 131 0.58 7.81 6.32
CA ASN A 131 0.72 8.85 5.30
C ASN A 131 1.18 10.17 5.87
N LYS A 132 0.50 10.63 6.93
CA LYS A 132 0.85 11.89 7.57
C LYS A 132 2.28 11.86 8.10
N THR A 133 2.69 10.74 8.71
CA THR A 133 4.06 10.55 9.19
C THR A 133 5.06 10.51 8.04
N LEU A 134 4.73 9.86 6.93
CA LEU A 134 5.56 9.81 5.74
C LEU A 134 5.74 11.21 5.12
N ASP A 135 4.69 12.03 5.09
CA ASP A 135 4.74 13.42 4.64
C ASP A 135 5.64 14.27 5.57
N SER A 136 5.52 14.10 6.89
CA SER A 136 6.43 14.71 7.85
C SER A 136 7.89 14.28 7.62
N VAL A 137 8.12 12.98 7.40
CA VAL A 137 9.46 12.47 7.08
C VAL A 137 9.99 13.08 5.78
N TYR A 138 9.15 13.24 4.74
CA TYR A 138 9.56 13.93 3.50
C TYR A 138 9.92 15.40 3.73
N TYR A 139 9.15 16.09 4.57
CA TYR A 139 9.48 17.46 4.97
C TYR A 139 10.86 17.54 5.63
N TYR A 140 11.15 16.67 6.61
CA TYR A 140 12.46 16.67 7.28
C TYR A 140 13.61 16.20 6.37
N ILE A 141 13.37 15.28 5.42
CA ILE A 141 14.36 14.93 4.40
C ILE A 141 14.77 16.17 3.60
N ALA A 142 13.80 17.00 3.20
CA ALA A 142 14.08 18.23 2.47
C ALA A 142 14.81 19.25 3.35
N LEU A 143 14.35 19.46 4.59
CA LEU A 143 14.94 20.38 5.55
C LEU A 143 16.40 20.03 5.86
N CYS A 144 16.69 18.75 6.08
CA CYS A 144 18.04 18.23 6.36
C CYS A 144 18.90 18.01 5.10
N LYS A 145 18.42 18.41 3.91
CA LYS A 145 19.12 18.25 2.62
C LYS A 145 19.58 16.80 2.35
N LEU A 146 18.74 15.83 2.72
CA LEU A 146 19.00 14.41 2.52
C LEU A 146 18.51 13.94 1.14
N LYS A 147 19.05 12.81 0.66
CA LYS A 147 18.66 12.21 -0.62
C LYS A 147 17.87 10.93 -0.42
N LYS A 148 16.96 10.68 -1.36
CA LYS A 148 16.27 9.39 -1.50
C LYS A 148 16.96 8.57 -2.57
N LEU A 149 17.32 7.33 -2.24
CA LEU A 149 17.99 6.41 -3.15
C LEU A 149 17.23 5.08 -3.16
N THR A 150 16.96 4.56 -4.35
CA THR A 150 16.30 3.26 -4.50
C THR A 150 17.34 2.15 -4.62
N ILE A 151 17.33 1.18 -3.70
CA ILE A 151 18.18 -0.02 -3.74
C ILE A 151 17.28 -1.24 -3.70
N ARG A 152 17.40 -2.13 -4.69
CA ARG A 152 16.59 -3.37 -4.79
C ARG A 152 15.08 -3.12 -4.66
N GLY A 153 14.63 -1.93 -5.10
CA GLY A 153 13.24 -1.49 -5.07
C GLY A 153 12.71 -1.09 -3.68
N GLN A 154 13.59 -0.84 -2.72
CA GLN A 154 13.28 -0.17 -1.46
C GLN A 154 13.91 1.22 -1.45
N ILE A 155 13.21 2.18 -0.86
CA ILE A 155 13.67 3.57 -0.78
C ILE A 155 14.42 3.76 0.53
N TYR A 156 15.64 4.27 0.42
CA TYR A 156 16.49 4.63 1.54
C TYR A 156 16.75 6.13 1.57
N ILE A 157 16.93 6.67 2.77
CA ILE A 157 17.32 8.04 3.04
C ILE A 157 18.82 8.04 3.33
N THR A 158 19.59 8.83 2.59
CA THR A 158 21.05 8.89 2.70
C THR A 158 21.55 10.33 2.75
N LYS A 159 22.78 10.52 3.22
CA LYS A 159 23.51 11.78 3.02
C LYS A 159 23.88 11.95 1.53
N THR A 160 24.14 13.18 1.11
CA THR A 160 24.45 13.57 -0.29
C THR A 160 25.64 12.82 -0.88
N ARG A 161 26.64 12.50 -0.05
CA ARG A 161 27.85 11.74 -0.39
C ARG A 161 27.74 10.31 0.14
N PHE A 162 26.86 9.51 -0.46
CA PHE A 162 26.69 8.10 -0.10
C PHE A 162 27.51 7.20 -1.02
N ASP A 163 28.49 6.49 -0.47
CA ASP A 163 29.24 5.46 -1.19
C ASP A 163 28.56 4.10 -1.00
N ARG A 164 28.25 3.45 -2.12
CA ARG A 164 27.49 2.20 -2.20
C ARG A 164 28.32 0.97 -1.86
N THR A 165 29.64 1.09 -1.78
CA THR A 165 30.57 -0.04 -1.93
C THR A 165 31.06 -0.69 -0.64
N LYS A 166 30.79 -0.11 0.55
CA LYS A 166 31.54 -0.50 1.77
C LYS A 166 30.77 -1.18 2.90
N CYS A 167 29.43 -1.21 2.92
CA CYS A 167 28.70 -1.79 4.06
C CYS A 167 27.40 -2.52 3.66
N SER A 168 26.94 -3.41 4.55
CA SER A 168 25.63 -4.04 4.46
C SER A 168 24.50 -3.06 4.80
N LEU A 169 23.31 -3.30 4.25
CA LEU A 169 22.10 -2.56 4.61
C LEU A 169 21.47 -3.20 5.85
N ILE A 170 20.94 -2.37 6.76
CA ILE A 170 20.26 -2.86 7.96
C ILE A 170 19.02 -3.68 7.60
N SER A 171 18.83 -4.80 8.29
CA SER A 171 17.62 -5.62 8.17
C SER A 171 16.42 -4.96 8.85
N ARG A 172 15.21 -5.48 8.60
CA ARG A 172 13.98 -4.95 9.22
C ARG A 172 14.00 -5.12 10.73
N ASP A 173 14.31 -6.32 11.20
CA ASP A 173 14.24 -6.68 12.63
C ASP A 173 15.28 -5.91 13.44
N GLU A 174 16.46 -5.70 12.85
CA GLU A 174 17.50 -4.88 13.49
C GLU A 174 17.19 -3.39 13.48
N PHE A 175 16.47 -2.90 12.47
CA PHE A 175 16.00 -1.52 12.46
C PHE A 175 14.95 -1.27 13.56
N GLN A 176 14.07 -2.25 13.78
CA GLN A 176 13.07 -2.23 14.85
C GLN A 176 13.71 -2.22 16.26
N SER A 177 14.86 -2.86 16.43
CA SER A 177 15.62 -2.83 17.70
C SER A 177 16.39 -1.53 17.96
N ILE A 178 16.29 -0.52 17.10
CA ILE A 178 16.90 0.79 17.39
C ILE A 178 16.16 1.44 18.57
N PRO A 179 16.88 1.97 19.59
CA PRO A 179 16.27 2.57 20.77
C PRO A 179 15.34 3.75 20.44
N LEU A 180 14.23 3.85 21.20
CA LEU A 180 13.23 4.93 21.09
C LEU A 180 13.86 6.33 21.14
N SER A 181 14.89 6.52 21.96
CA SER A 181 15.63 7.79 22.11
C SER A 181 16.23 8.33 20.81
N CYS A 182 16.38 7.49 19.77
CA CYS A 182 16.85 7.92 18.46
C CYS A 182 15.75 8.59 17.60
N PHE A 183 14.49 8.50 18.01
CA PHE A 183 13.31 8.91 17.23
C PHE A 183 12.50 10.06 17.84
N ILE A 184 12.72 10.39 19.12
CA ILE A 184 11.92 11.39 19.87
C ILE A 184 12.20 12.84 19.44
N ASP A 185 13.40 13.10 18.93
CA ASP A 185 13.84 14.45 18.58
C ASP A 185 13.89 14.62 17.06
N ASP A 186 12.83 15.18 16.49
CA ASP A 186 12.64 15.33 15.04
C ASP A 186 13.80 16.05 14.34
N LYS A 187 14.46 17.00 15.01
CA LYS A 187 15.55 17.79 14.42
C LYS A 187 16.85 16.98 14.32
N MET A 188 17.14 16.16 15.31
CA MET A 188 18.37 15.35 15.36
C MET A 188 18.16 13.87 15.00
N MET A 189 16.92 13.45 14.75
CA MET A 189 16.56 12.05 14.50
C MET A 189 17.46 11.41 13.43
N PHE A 190 17.60 12.05 12.27
CA PHE A 190 18.41 11.49 11.19
C PHE A 190 19.88 11.35 11.58
N GLU A 191 20.45 12.31 12.32
CA GLU A 191 21.83 12.24 12.79
C GLU A 191 22.03 11.11 13.79
N LYS A 192 21.11 10.98 14.76
CA LYS A 192 21.10 9.89 15.74
C LYS A 192 20.99 8.54 15.05
N LEU A 193 20.08 8.40 14.08
CA LEU A 193 19.90 7.18 13.30
C LEU A 193 21.15 6.85 12.47
N PHE A 194 21.73 7.80 11.76
CA PHE A 194 22.98 7.56 11.02
C PHE A 194 24.13 7.16 11.94
N LYS A 195 24.22 7.76 13.14
CA LYS A 195 25.23 7.40 14.15
C LYS A 195 25.03 5.96 14.64
N GLN A 196 23.79 5.54 14.88
CA GLN A 196 23.48 4.16 15.28
C GLN A 196 23.79 3.15 14.19
N LEU A 197 23.40 3.44 12.94
CA LEU A 197 23.71 2.58 11.81
C LEU A 197 25.22 2.39 11.67
N LYS A 198 26.00 3.49 11.76
CA LYS A 198 27.45 3.43 11.73
C LYS A 198 28.03 2.64 12.90
N LYS A 199 27.50 2.81 14.12
CA LYS A 199 27.94 2.05 15.32
C LYS A 199 27.75 0.54 15.13
N LYS A 200 26.69 0.12 14.43
CA LYS A 200 26.41 -1.28 14.10
C LYS A 200 27.06 -1.76 12.78
N ASN A 201 28.00 -1.00 12.21
CA ASN A 201 28.67 -1.29 10.92
C ASN A 201 27.73 -1.40 9.71
N TYR A 202 26.55 -0.77 9.76
CA TYR A 202 25.64 -0.64 8.63
C TYR A 202 25.96 0.58 7.77
N SER A 203 25.60 0.49 6.48
CA SER A 203 25.55 1.66 5.60
C SER A 203 24.69 2.76 6.24
N PRO A 204 25.08 4.06 6.12
CA PRO A 204 24.27 5.19 6.57
C PRO A 204 23.09 5.43 5.62
N ALA A 205 22.21 4.44 5.53
CA ALA A 205 21.05 4.38 4.65
C ALA A 205 19.83 3.96 5.48
N ILE A 206 18.95 4.91 5.78
CA ILE A 206 17.78 4.69 6.62
C ILE A 206 16.63 4.21 5.74
N PRO A 207 16.05 3.04 6.01
CA PRO A 207 14.92 2.53 5.23
C PRO A 207 13.66 3.38 5.46
N LEU A 208 13.19 4.08 4.42
CA LEU A 208 12.17 5.15 4.53
C LEU A 208 10.84 4.66 5.12
N TYR A 209 10.29 3.58 4.60
CA TYR A 209 8.98 3.09 5.03
C TYR A 209 9.05 2.48 6.44
N GLN A 210 10.15 1.82 6.77
CA GLN A 210 10.39 1.31 8.12
C GLN A 210 10.51 2.45 9.13
N LEU A 211 11.17 3.56 8.76
CA LEU A 211 11.21 4.76 9.60
C LEU A 211 9.81 5.34 9.84
N ALA A 212 9.03 5.53 8.78
CA ALA A 212 7.68 6.07 8.91
C ALA A 212 6.79 5.18 9.79
N TRP A 213 6.91 3.86 9.66
CA TRP A 213 6.21 2.92 10.55
C TRP A 213 6.67 3.02 12.00
N ARG A 214 7.99 3.02 12.23
CA ARG A 214 8.54 3.12 13.57
C ARG A 214 8.08 4.41 14.26
N LEU A 215 8.00 5.51 13.53
CA LEU A 215 7.46 6.77 14.06
C LEU A 215 5.97 6.71 14.36
N VAL A 216 5.16 6.00 13.57
CA VAL A 216 3.74 5.78 13.89
C VAL A 216 3.60 4.97 15.18
N GLU A 217 4.37 3.90 15.36
CA GLU A 217 4.40 3.09 16.58
C GLU A 217 4.73 3.97 17.79
N ILE A 218 5.85 4.69 17.72
CA ILE A 218 6.34 5.55 18.81
C ILE A 218 5.35 6.67 19.14
N LYS A 219 4.76 7.31 18.13
CA LYS A 219 3.76 8.37 18.35
C LYS A 219 2.46 7.84 18.95
N SER A 220 2.15 6.57 18.73
CA SER A 220 1.03 5.90 19.40
C SER A 220 1.37 5.58 20.86
N GLU A 221 2.65 5.36 21.19
CA GLU A 221 3.16 5.15 22.55
C GLU A 221 3.29 6.46 23.36
N LEU A 222 3.47 7.62 22.70
CA LEU A 222 3.75 8.92 23.34
C LEU A 222 2.54 9.85 23.53
N PHE A 223 1.34 9.48 23.08
CA PHE A 223 0.12 10.26 23.34
C PHE A 223 -0.25 10.14 24.83
N GLU A 224 -0.53 11.27 25.50
CA GLU A 224 -0.70 11.38 26.96
C GLU A 224 -1.55 10.25 27.54
N GLN A 225 -0.87 9.31 28.20
CA GLN A 225 -1.48 8.33 29.09
C GLN A 225 -1.46 8.90 30.52
N PRO A 226 -2.56 8.82 31.28
CA PRO A 226 -2.48 8.90 32.73
C PRO A 226 -1.60 7.74 33.23
N VAL A 227 -0.63 8.10 34.08
CA VAL A 227 0.43 7.24 34.61
C VAL A 227 -0.15 5.99 35.31
N SER A 228 0.00 4.81 34.71
CA SER A 228 0.06 3.52 35.42
C SER A 228 0.59 2.40 34.51
N GLU A 229 1.28 1.43 35.12
CA GLU A 229 2.16 0.42 34.49
C GLU A 229 1.41 -0.73 33.78
N GLU A 230 0.60 -0.45 32.76
CA GLU A 230 -0.15 -1.47 31.99
C GLU A 230 -0.07 -1.22 30.46
N ALA A 231 1.16 -1.00 29.97
CA ALA A 231 1.44 -0.30 28.72
C ALA A 231 1.16 -1.03 27.38
N ASN A 232 0.70 -2.29 27.36
CA ASN A 232 0.38 -2.98 26.09
C ASN A 232 -1.11 -3.01 25.74
N PHE A 233 -2.01 -2.68 26.67
CA PHE A 233 -3.46 -2.74 26.45
C PHE A 233 -4.07 -1.37 26.08
N LEU A 234 -3.38 -0.27 26.42
CA LEU A 234 -3.92 1.09 26.37
C LEU A 234 -3.74 1.84 25.03
N SER A 235 -2.79 1.42 24.18
CA SER A 235 -2.55 2.05 22.86
C SER A 235 -3.69 1.80 21.85
N LYS A 236 -4.42 0.68 22.00
CA LYS A 236 -5.60 0.34 21.18
C LYS A 236 -6.78 1.25 21.50
N GLN A 237 -6.97 1.59 22.78
CA GLN A 237 -8.10 2.39 23.24
C GLN A 237 -8.08 3.83 22.68
N VAL A 238 -6.90 4.45 22.60
CA VAL A 238 -6.74 5.81 22.04
C VAL A 238 -7.02 5.83 20.53
N VAL A 239 -6.56 4.83 19.79
CA VAL A 239 -6.86 4.70 18.35
C VAL A 239 -8.36 4.51 18.14
N ASP A 240 -9.00 3.66 18.95
CA ASP A 240 -10.44 3.41 18.90
C ASP A 240 -11.25 4.69 19.18
N GLU A 241 -10.81 5.51 20.15
CA GLU A 241 -11.43 6.80 20.48
C GLU A 241 -11.32 7.82 19.34
N ILE A 242 -10.15 7.94 18.70
CA ILE A 242 -9.95 8.82 17.54
C ILE A 242 -10.83 8.37 16.37
N LEU A 243 -10.90 7.06 16.13
CA LEU A 243 -11.72 6.49 15.07
C LEU A 243 -13.22 6.72 15.32
N ASP A 244 -13.67 6.58 16.57
CA ASP A 244 -15.06 6.83 16.98
C ASP A 244 -15.44 8.30 16.92
N LEU A 245 -14.54 9.20 17.32
CA LEU A 245 -14.76 10.64 17.23
C LEU A 245 -14.79 11.10 15.77
N GLY A 246 -13.89 10.57 14.94
CA GLY A 246 -13.90 10.80 13.50
C GLY A 246 -15.19 10.31 12.83
N LEU A 247 -15.71 9.15 13.27
CA LEU A 247 -16.95 8.58 12.76
C LEU A 247 -18.12 9.50 13.13
N ARG A 248 -18.24 9.86 14.42
CA ARG A 248 -19.27 10.79 14.91
C ARG A 248 -19.29 12.10 14.13
N ASN A 249 -18.14 12.74 13.96
CA ASN A 249 -18.03 14.00 13.21
C ASN A 249 -18.46 13.84 11.74
N THR A 250 -18.22 12.67 11.14
CA THR A 250 -18.62 12.39 9.76
C THR A 250 -20.12 12.14 9.65
N LEU A 251 -20.71 11.41 10.60
CA LEU A 251 -22.15 11.14 10.64
C LEU A 251 -22.96 12.42 10.85
N VAL A 252 -22.51 13.33 11.72
CA VAL A 252 -23.12 14.66 11.89
C VAL A 252 -23.12 15.42 10.55
N LYS A 253 -21.98 15.45 9.85
CA LYS A 253 -21.90 16.11 8.53
C LYS A 253 -22.79 15.46 7.48
N LEU A 254 -22.87 14.12 7.47
CA LEU A 254 -23.75 13.38 6.58
C LEU A 254 -25.22 13.76 6.85
N GLU A 255 -25.62 13.82 8.11
CA GLU A 255 -26.98 14.21 8.51
C GLU A 255 -27.29 15.65 8.07
N GLU A 256 -26.43 16.61 8.41
CA GLU A 256 -26.66 18.03 8.14
C GLU A 256 -26.58 18.41 6.66
N SER A 257 -25.62 17.84 5.94
CA SER A 257 -25.32 18.25 4.56
C SER A 257 -26.03 17.42 3.50
N TYR A 258 -26.46 16.20 3.82
CA TYR A 258 -27.12 15.31 2.86
C TYR A 258 -28.54 14.94 3.28
N LEU A 259 -28.77 14.49 4.51
CA LEU A 259 -30.12 14.07 4.93
C LEU A 259 -31.07 15.26 5.09
N LYS A 260 -30.71 16.26 5.92
CA LYS A 260 -31.54 17.46 6.14
C LYS A 260 -31.78 18.25 4.86
N LYS A 261 -30.80 18.23 3.94
CA LYS A 261 -30.89 18.85 2.60
C LYS A 261 -31.56 17.96 1.55
N LYS A 262 -32.14 16.80 1.94
CA LYS A 262 -32.84 15.84 1.07
C LYS A 262 -32.02 15.33 -0.13
N LYS A 263 -30.69 15.37 -0.06
CA LYS A 263 -29.79 14.82 -1.10
C LYS A 263 -29.72 13.29 -1.06
N ILE A 264 -30.04 12.72 0.10
CA ILE A 264 -30.17 11.27 0.32
C ILE A 264 -31.43 11.01 1.12
N SER A 265 -31.98 9.81 0.99
CA SER A 265 -33.09 9.32 1.81
C SER A 265 -32.63 8.91 3.21
N LEU A 266 -33.57 8.80 4.16
CA LEU A 266 -33.31 8.26 5.50
C LEU A 266 -32.75 6.83 5.44
N LYS A 267 -33.24 6.03 4.48
CA LYS A 267 -32.74 4.68 4.25
C LYS A 267 -31.29 4.68 3.78
N GLU A 268 -30.91 5.55 2.85
CA GLU A 268 -29.53 5.71 2.41
C GLU A 268 -28.62 6.21 3.53
N PHE A 269 -29.11 7.14 4.37
CA PHE A 269 -28.39 7.60 5.56
C PHE A 269 -28.06 6.45 6.52
N GLN A 270 -29.05 5.59 6.84
CA GLN A 270 -28.85 4.44 7.71
C GLN A 270 -27.82 3.46 7.11
N VAL A 271 -27.95 3.14 5.83
CA VAL A 271 -27.01 2.25 5.13
C VAL A 271 -25.59 2.80 5.15
N TYR A 272 -25.40 4.08 4.81
CA TYR A 272 -24.06 4.70 4.85
C TYR A 272 -23.49 4.77 6.25
N SER A 273 -24.33 5.00 7.27
CA SER A 273 -23.89 5.03 8.67
C SER A 273 -23.39 3.66 9.12
N SER A 274 -24.12 2.59 8.82
CA SER A 274 -23.71 1.21 9.09
C SER A 274 -22.43 0.85 8.34
N ALA A 275 -22.34 1.19 7.06
CA ALA A 275 -21.15 0.90 6.26
C ALA A 275 -19.92 1.70 6.72
N LEU A 276 -20.08 2.94 7.18
CA LEU A 276 -18.99 3.72 7.79
C LEU A 276 -18.57 3.13 9.13
N LYS A 277 -19.51 2.62 9.93
CA LYS A 277 -19.20 1.91 11.17
C LYS A 277 -18.42 0.62 10.91
N ASP A 278 -18.79 -0.16 9.90
CA ASP A 278 -18.00 -1.33 9.49
C ASP A 278 -16.59 -0.94 9.06
N ILE A 279 -16.44 0.17 8.34
CA ILE A 279 -15.11 0.72 8.00
C ILE A 279 -14.36 1.13 9.27
N THR A 280 -15.03 1.74 10.25
CA THR A 280 -14.44 2.10 11.55
C THR A 280 -13.98 0.87 12.31
N ASP A 281 -14.82 -0.16 12.42
CA ASP A 281 -14.50 -1.40 13.11
C ASP A 281 -13.35 -2.13 12.41
N ASP A 282 -13.35 -2.16 11.07
CA ASP A 282 -12.23 -2.68 10.27
C ASP A 282 -10.92 -1.89 10.54
N LEU A 283 -11.00 -0.57 10.75
CA LEU A 283 -9.84 0.25 11.14
C LEU A 283 -9.36 -0.05 12.57
N LYS A 284 -10.26 -0.32 13.53
CA LYS A 284 -9.96 -0.64 14.93
C LYS A 284 -9.32 -2.02 15.11
N PHE A 285 -9.86 -3.02 14.42
CA PHE A 285 -9.45 -4.42 14.55
C PHE A 285 -8.45 -4.85 13.47
N SER A 286 -7.85 -3.89 12.77
CA SER A 286 -6.79 -4.05 11.77
C SER A 286 -7.16 -4.80 10.47
N GLY A 287 -8.46 -5.07 10.24
CA GLY A 287 -8.92 -6.00 9.23
C GLY A 287 -9.42 -5.36 7.93
N THR A 288 -8.77 -5.70 6.81
CA THR A 288 -9.31 -5.71 5.43
C THR A 288 -10.13 -4.50 4.95
N LYS A 289 -9.53 -3.65 4.09
CA LYS A 289 -10.32 -2.75 3.25
C LYS A 289 -11.06 -3.58 2.19
N ARG A 290 -12.32 -3.90 2.45
CA ARG A 290 -13.22 -4.43 1.42
C ARG A 290 -13.41 -3.34 0.36
N MET A 291 -13.80 -3.71 -0.87
CA MET A 291 -14.20 -2.67 -1.83
C MET A 291 -15.35 -1.88 -1.22
N LEU A 292 -15.47 -0.58 -1.50
CA LEU A 292 -16.57 0.25 -0.99
C LEU A 292 -17.95 -0.35 -1.27
N TYR A 293 -18.08 -1.04 -2.41
CA TYR A 293 -19.24 -1.86 -2.74
C TYR A 293 -19.53 -2.95 -1.68
N GLU A 294 -18.52 -3.67 -1.20
CA GLU A 294 -18.67 -4.76 -0.22
C GLU A 294 -19.07 -4.26 1.17
N TYR A 295 -18.83 -2.99 1.50
CA TYR A 295 -19.37 -2.38 2.72
C TYR A 295 -20.85 -2.02 2.59
N LEU A 296 -21.32 -1.72 1.39
CA LEU A 296 -22.72 -1.36 1.14
C LEU A 296 -23.60 -2.57 0.85
N LYS A 297 -23.03 -3.62 0.25
CA LYS A 297 -23.72 -4.84 -0.18
C LYS A 297 -24.52 -5.53 0.93
N PRO A 298 -24.04 -5.66 2.19
CA PRO A 298 -24.83 -6.26 3.27
C PRO A 298 -26.13 -5.49 3.57
N TYR A 299 -26.15 -4.18 3.30
CA TYR A 299 -27.23 -3.28 3.68
C TYR A 299 -28.15 -2.90 2.52
N PHE A 300 -27.73 -3.12 1.27
CA PHE A 300 -28.56 -2.96 0.08
C PHE A 300 -28.92 -4.31 -0.53
N LYS A 301 -30.15 -4.76 -0.29
CA LYS A 301 -30.72 -5.93 -0.97
C LYS A 301 -30.71 -5.69 -2.49
N ASN A 302 -30.03 -6.56 -3.24
CA ASN A 302 -29.82 -6.50 -4.70
C ASN A 302 -28.89 -5.38 -5.22
N LEU A 303 -27.92 -4.91 -4.41
CA LEU A 303 -26.87 -4.05 -4.95
C LEU A 303 -25.99 -4.85 -5.92
N THR A 304 -25.92 -4.40 -7.17
CA THR A 304 -24.96 -4.90 -8.16
C THR A 304 -23.79 -3.93 -8.29
N VAL A 305 -22.65 -4.39 -8.81
CA VAL A 305 -21.47 -3.56 -9.04
C VAL A 305 -21.77 -2.40 -10.01
N SER A 306 -22.57 -2.64 -11.06
CA SER A 306 -23.00 -1.58 -12.01
C SER A 306 -23.83 -0.51 -11.30
N LYS A 307 -24.84 -0.91 -10.52
CA LYS A 307 -25.68 0.03 -9.76
C LYS A 307 -24.91 0.82 -8.71
N PHE A 308 -23.92 0.19 -8.08
CA PHE A 308 -22.98 0.87 -7.19
C PHE A 308 -22.20 1.96 -7.94
N ASN A 309 -21.60 1.62 -9.07
CA ASN A 309 -20.78 2.54 -9.86
C ASN A 309 -21.57 3.76 -10.38
N GLU A 310 -22.81 3.55 -10.81
CA GLU A 310 -23.66 4.61 -11.38
C GLU A 310 -24.24 5.55 -10.32
N ARG A 311 -24.69 5.02 -9.18
CA ARG A 311 -25.51 5.79 -8.23
C ARG A 311 -24.84 6.09 -6.89
N TYR A 312 -24.03 5.17 -6.37
CA TYR A 312 -23.60 5.20 -4.97
C TYR A 312 -22.12 5.48 -4.78
N ARG A 313 -21.30 5.17 -5.78
CA ARG A 313 -19.84 5.25 -5.72
C ARG A 313 -19.35 6.65 -5.36
N ASN A 314 -19.78 7.69 -6.07
CA ASN A 314 -19.27 9.05 -5.86
C ASN A 314 -19.58 9.57 -4.46
N THR A 315 -20.81 9.37 -3.99
CA THR A 315 -21.25 9.79 -2.65
C THR A 315 -20.49 9.03 -1.58
N PHE A 316 -20.39 7.70 -1.70
CA PHE A 316 -19.76 6.89 -0.67
C PHE A 316 -18.22 7.02 -0.65
N GLU A 317 -17.57 7.18 -1.81
CA GLU A 317 -16.15 7.54 -1.88
C GLU A 317 -15.87 8.90 -1.22
N TYR A 318 -16.75 9.89 -1.43
CA TYR A 318 -16.64 11.18 -0.76
C TYR A 318 -16.75 11.05 0.76
N LEU A 319 -17.68 10.21 1.25
CA LEU A 319 -17.87 9.98 2.68
C LEU A 319 -16.67 9.27 3.32
N ASP A 320 -16.13 8.21 2.70
CA ASP A 320 -14.91 7.56 3.18
C ASP A 320 -13.72 8.53 3.21
N LYS A 321 -13.56 9.37 2.17
CA LYS A 321 -12.53 10.42 2.15
C LYS A 321 -12.74 11.46 3.26
N SER A 322 -13.98 11.89 3.47
CA SER A 322 -14.33 12.85 4.53
C SER A 322 -14.03 12.27 5.91
N TYR A 323 -14.40 11.01 6.13
CA TYR A 323 -14.13 10.30 7.38
C TYR A 323 -12.64 10.22 7.68
N ARG A 324 -11.84 9.77 6.71
CA ARG A 324 -10.38 9.70 6.85
C ARG A 324 -9.76 11.07 7.10
N LYS A 325 -10.33 12.13 6.52
CA LYS A 325 -9.88 13.51 6.76
C LYS A 325 -10.19 13.97 8.19
N GLU A 326 -11.34 13.60 8.75
CA GLU A 326 -11.65 13.89 10.16
C GLU A 326 -10.71 13.14 11.11
N ILE A 327 -10.47 11.84 10.87
CA ILE A 327 -9.47 11.07 11.63
C ILE A 327 -8.09 11.75 11.57
N ALA A 328 -7.64 12.15 10.39
CA ALA A 328 -6.33 12.78 10.20
C ALA A 328 -6.20 14.15 10.88
N LYS A 329 -7.31 14.89 11.02
CA LYS A 329 -7.37 16.15 11.77
C LYS A 329 -7.26 15.90 13.26
N LEU A 330 -8.03 14.94 13.79
CA LEU A 330 -8.01 14.58 15.21
C LEU A 330 -6.64 14.06 15.66
N TYR A 331 -5.90 13.47 14.72
CA TYR A 331 -4.51 13.07 14.91
C TYR A 331 -3.49 14.20 14.75
N LYS A 332 -3.89 15.48 14.69
CA LYS A 332 -2.93 16.60 14.69
C LYS A 332 -2.40 16.81 16.10
N ILE A 333 -1.17 16.33 16.30
CA ILE A 333 -0.11 17.02 17.05
C ILE A 333 0.96 17.39 16.02
#